data_AF-A0A6A7BQJ6-F1
#
_entry.id   AF-A0A6A7BQJ6-F1
#
_cell.length_a   1.000
_cell.length_b   1.000
_cell.length_c   1.000
_cell.angle_alpha   90.00
_cell.angle_beta   90.00
_cell.angle_gamma   90.00
#
_symmetry.space_group_name_H-M   'P 1'
#
loop_
_entity.id
_entity.type
_entity.pdbx_description
1 polymer ?
#
loop_
_entity_poly.entity_id
_entity_poly.type
_entity_poly.pdbx_seq_one_letter_code
_entity_poly.pdbx_strand_id
1 'polypeptide(L)'
;MASESTTNTAVVIDETSISPVRSLDRRNSLEKHLQHRPEPQDLKNRHILLDTTTAPALQAKALELERQRATDNLKKGLNARPERGDLVQRNILPDSTAAPALQGHQKELDLHMRADSLEKGLQGRPSPEELRKKGILTEGDLA
;
A
#
# COMPACT_ATOMS: atom_id res chain seq x y z
N MET A 1 -46.40 24.59 19.46
CA MET A 1 -45.63 25.82 19.80
C MET A 1 -44.18 25.40 19.84
N ALA A 2 -43.48 25.40 18.70
CA ALA A 2 -42.70 26.54 18.18
C ALA A 2 -41.48 26.80 19.09
N SER A 3 -40.34 26.16 18.83
CA SER A 3 -39.15 26.72 18.13
C SER A 3 -38.58 27.94 18.86
N GLU A 4 -37.31 27.93 19.27
CA GLU A 4 -36.23 28.51 18.46
C GLU A 4 -34.86 27.91 18.77
N SER A 5 -34.29 27.26 17.75
CA SER A 5 -32.87 26.94 17.67
C SER A 5 -32.14 28.20 17.22
N THR A 6 -31.63 29.01 18.16
CA THR A 6 -30.84 30.19 17.81
C THR A 6 -29.47 29.75 17.31
N THR A 7 -29.34 29.66 15.99
CA THR A 7 -28.08 29.53 15.27
C THR A 7 -27.21 30.74 15.60
N ASN A 8 -26.24 30.56 16.49
CA ASN A 8 -25.17 31.52 16.72
C ASN A 8 -24.20 31.46 15.53
N THR A 9 -24.59 32.10 14.43
CA THR A 9 -23.75 32.28 13.25
C THR A 9 -22.70 33.35 13.59
N ALA A 10 -21.68 32.94 14.34
CA ALA A 10 -20.50 33.77 14.57
C ALA A 10 -19.88 34.05 13.20
N VAL A 11 -19.90 35.31 12.80
CA VAL A 11 -19.32 35.81 11.55
C VAL A 11 -17.87 35.32 11.45
N VAL A 12 -17.61 34.35 10.56
CA VAL A 12 -16.29 33.73 10.36
C VAL A 12 -15.35 34.67 9.59
N ILE A 13 -15.90 35.69 8.93
CA ILE A 13 -15.21 36.54 7.95
C ILE A 13 -15.11 37.97 8.49
N ASP A 14 -13.88 38.47 8.67
CA ASP A 14 -13.62 39.85 9.11
C ASP A 14 -13.80 40.83 7.94
N GLU A 15 -14.92 41.57 7.96
CA GLU A 15 -15.29 42.57 6.95
C GLU A 15 -14.72 43.98 7.24
N THR A 16 -13.83 44.15 8.23
CA THR A 16 -13.23 45.46 8.52
C THR A 16 -12.42 45.97 7.33
N SER A 17 -12.38 47.29 7.10
CA SER A 17 -11.64 47.87 5.96
C SER A 17 -10.13 47.60 6.05
N ILE A 18 -9.46 47.34 4.92
CA ILE A 18 -7.99 47.08 4.84
C ILE A 18 -7.16 48.36 5.03
N SER A 19 -7.81 49.50 5.24
CA SER A 19 -7.19 50.81 5.43
C SER A 19 -6.11 50.79 6.52
N PRO A 20 -5.04 51.61 6.42
CA PRO A 20 -3.92 51.62 7.38
C PRO A 20 -4.30 52.06 8.81
N VAL A 21 -5.55 52.46 9.02
CA VAL A 21 -6.09 52.76 10.34
C VAL A 21 -6.14 51.44 11.10
N ARG A 22 -5.22 51.32 12.06
CA ARG A 22 -5.08 50.20 12.99
C ARG A 22 -6.40 49.92 13.75
N SER A 23 -7.36 49.24 13.12
CA SER A 23 -8.61 48.83 13.74
C SER A 23 -8.32 47.80 14.84
N LEU A 24 -8.95 47.98 16.01
CA LEU A 24 -8.72 47.11 17.16
C LEU A 24 -9.36 45.74 16.92
N ASP A 25 -10.53 45.72 16.29
CA ASP A 25 -11.30 44.51 15.99
C ASP A 25 -10.55 43.53 15.08
N ARG A 26 -9.81 44.06 14.09
CA ARG A 26 -8.97 43.25 13.20
C ARG A 26 -7.77 42.63 13.93
N ARG A 27 -7.22 43.33 14.93
CA ARG A 27 -6.14 42.74 15.75
C ARG A 27 -6.67 41.56 16.56
N ASN A 28 -7.84 41.73 17.15
CA ASN A 28 -8.50 40.70 17.96
C ASN A 28 -8.86 39.48 17.08
N SER A 29 -9.37 39.70 15.86
CA SER A 29 -9.69 38.62 14.91
C SER A 29 -8.42 37.88 14.47
N LEU A 30 -7.35 38.59 14.12
CA LEU A 30 -6.08 38.00 13.71
C LEU A 30 -5.44 37.19 14.85
N GLU A 31 -5.43 37.73 16.07
CA GLU A 31 -4.90 37.04 17.24
C GLU A 31 -5.61 35.69 17.47
N LYS A 32 -6.95 35.68 17.37
CA LYS A 32 -7.73 34.43 17.46
C LYS A 32 -7.34 33.43 16.38
N HIS A 33 -7.11 33.85 15.14
CA HIS A 33 -6.69 32.95 14.06
C HIS A 33 -5.25 32.44 14.24
N LEU A 34 -4.35 33.25 14.79
CA LEU A 34 -2.97 32.85 15.09
C LEU A 34 -2.90 31.83 16.23
N GLN A 35 -3.80 31.91 17.23
CA GLN A 35 -3.90 30.91 18.31
C GLN A 35 -4.31 29.51 17.81
N HIS A 36 -5.13 29.45 16.75
CA HIS A 36 -5.59 28.20 16.14
C HIS A 36 -4.79 27.83 14.89
N ARG A 37 -3.63 28.46 14.67
CA ARG A 37 -2.78 28.19 13.52
C ARG A 37 -2.21 26.77 13.64
N PRO A 38 -2.34 25.91 12.62
CA PRO A 38 -1.73 24.59 12.62
C PRO A 38 -0.20 24.67 12.56
N GLU A 39 0.47 23.68 13.16
CA GLU A 39 1.92 23.57 13.12
C GLU A 39 2.41 23.34 11.67
N PRO A 40 3.62 23.84 11.32
CA PRO A 40 4.14 23.67 9.96
C PRO A 40 4.32 22.20 9.59
N GLN A 41 4.58 21.32 10.57
CA GLN A 41 4.66 19.88 10.33
C GLN A 41 3.30 19.28 9.94
N ASP A 42 2.21 19.73 10.54
CA ASP A 42 0.86 19.27 10.18
C ASP A 42 0.50 19.69 8.75
N LEU A 43 0.91 20.89 8.33
CA LEU A 43 0.72 21.35 6.96
C LEU A 43 1.50 20.50 5.95
N LYS A 44 2.69 20.01 6.33
CA LYS A 44 3.48 19.07 5.51
C LYS A 44 2.82 17.71 5.42
N ASN A 45 2.38 17.18 6.55
CA ASN A 45 1.68 15.88 6.62
C ASN A 45 0.39 15.89 5.79
N ARG A 46 -0.30 17.04 5.74
CA ARG A 46 -1.50 17.25 4.91
C ARG A 46 -1.19 17.62 3.45
N HIS A 47 0.08 17.60 3.05
CA HIS A 47 0.56 17.97 1.72
C HIS A 47 0.15 19.39 1.26
N ILE A 48 -0.05 20.32 2.20
CA ILE A 48 -0.31 21.74 1.91
C ILE A 48 1.03 22.47 1.74
N LEU A 49 1.95 22.27 2.68
CA LEU A 49 3.33 22.74 2.57
C LEU A 49 4.19 21.59 2.07
N LEU A 50 5.08 21.84 1.10
CA LEU A 50 5.99 20.78 0.64
C LEU A 50 7.12 20.61 1.67
N ASP A 51 7.45 19.36 1.97
CA ASP A 51 8.57 19.01 2.85
C ASP A 51 9.87 18.92 2.05
N THR A 52 10.30 20.04 1.49
CA THR A 52 11.52 20.12 0.68
C THR A 52 12.47 21.15 1.26
N THR A 53 13.76 20.84 1.29
CA THR A 53 14.83 21.79 1.65
C THR A 53 15.17 22.77 0.53
N THR A 54 14.52 22.65 -0.63
CA THR A 54 14.72 23.51 -1.79
C THR A 54 14.17 24.91 -1.54
N ALA A 55 14.86 25.93 -2.06
CA ALA A 55 14.37 27.30 -2.02
C ALA A 55 12.97 27.43 -2.65
N PRO A 56 12.06 28.27 -2.12
CA PRO A 56 10.69 28.40 -2.62
C PRO A 56 10.60 28.70 -4.13
N ALA A 57 11.57 29.46 -4.67
CA ALA A 57 11.61 29.79 -6.10
C ALA A 57 11.92 28.59 -7.01
N LEU A 58 12.56 27.53 -6.50
CA LEU A 58 12.96 26.35 -7.27
C LEU A 58 12.03 25.15 -7.07
N GLN A 59 11.13 25.23 -6.10
CA GLN A 59 10.23 24.15 -5.70
C GLN A 59 9.42 23.59 -6.89
N ALA A 60 8.90 24.46 -7.75
CA ALA A 60 8.15 24.05 -8.94
C ALA A 60 9.01 23.23 -9.92
N LYS A 61 10.25 23.67 -10.17
CA LYS A 61 11.19 22.96 -11.06
C LYS A 61 11.67 21.64 -10.45
N ALA A 62 11.87 21.61 -9.14
CA ALA A 62 12.24 20.39 -8.43
C ALA A 62 11.14 19.31 -8.57
N LEU A 63 9.88 19.70 -8.38
CA LEU A 63 8.72 18.82 -8.56
C LEU A 63 8.57 18.35 -10.01
N GLU A 64 8.79 19.24 -10.99
CA GLU A 64 8.78 18.85 -12.40
C GLU A 64 9.85 17.80 -12.72
N LEU A 65 11.07 18.00 -12.23
CA LEU A 65 12.17 17.05 -12.39
C LEU A 65 11.86 15.72 -11.69
N GLU A 66 11.28 15.74 -10.49
CA GLU A 66 10.85 14.53 -9.80
C GLU A 66 9.82 13.76 -10.61
N ARG A 67 8.82 14.46 -11.17
CA ARG A 67 7.83 13.87 -12.07
C ARG A 67 8.48 13.25 -13.31
N GLN A 68 9.42 13.96 -13.95
CA GLN A 68 10.13 13.44 -15.11
C GLN A 68 10.94 12.19 -14.77
N ARG A 69 11.65 12.17 -13.64
CA ARG A 69 12.35 10.98 -13.14
C ARG A 69 11.41 9.82 -12.90
N ALA A 70 10.25 10.07 -12.28
CA ALA A 70 9.24 9.05 -12.06
C ALA A 70 8.69 8.49 -13.39
N THR A 71 8.44 9.35 -14.38
CA THR A 71 7.97 8.91 -15.71
C THR A 71 9.03 8.09 -16.46
N ASP A 72 10.30 8.50 -16.39
CA ASP A 72 11.39 7.78 -17.05
C ASP A 72 11.64 6.42 -16.40
N ASN A 73 11.60 6.36 -15.07
CA ASN A 73 11.69 5.12 -14.31
C ASN A 73 10.53 4.17 -14.63
N LEU A 74 9.30 4.69 -14.69
CA LEU A 74 8.13 3.91 -15.09
C LEU A 74 8.29 3.38 -16.52
N LYS A 75 8.70 4.22 -17.47
CA LYS A 75 8.93 3.83 -18.87
C LYS A 75 9.97 2.73 -18.98
N LYS A 76 11.07 2.83 -18.23
CA LYS A 76 12.10 1.78 -18.14
C LYS A 76 11.52 0.47 -17.59
N GLY A 77 10.71 0.55 -16.53
CA GLY A 77 10.06 -0.62 -15.93
C GLY A 77 9.05 -1.30 -16.86
N LEU A 78 8.30 -0.51 -17.64
CA LEU A 78 7.35 -1.04 -18.63
C LEU A 78 8.06 -1.75 -19.79
N ASN A 79 9.20 -1.21 -20.25
CA ASN A 79 10.00 -1.84 -21.31
C ASN A 79 10.63 -3.17 -20.86
N ALA A 80 10.98 -3.29 -19.58
CA ALA A 80 11.56 -4.50 -19.00
C ALA A 80 10.52 -5.38 -18.28
N ARG A 81 9.24 -5.23 -18.60
CA ARG A 81 8.16 -5.95 -17.93
C ARG A 81 8.21 -7.45 -18.28
N PRO A 82 8.38 -8.35 -17.30
CA PRO A 82 8.35 -9.79 -17.55
C PRO A 82 6.96 -10.27 -17.96
N GLU A 83 6.92 -11.34 -18.76
CA GLU A 83 5.67 -11.98 -19.15
C GLU A 83 5.09 -12.82 -18.00
N ARG A 84 3.78 -13.10 -18.07
CA ARG A 84 3.11 -13.92 -17.05
C ARG A 84 3.77 -15.29 -16.89
N GLY A 85 4.17 -15.92 -18.00
CA GLY A 85 4.83 -17.23 -17.99
C GLY A 85 6.12 -17.23 -17.17
N ASP A 86 6.94 -16.21 -17.31
CA ASP A 86 8.19 -16.05 -16.57
C ASP A 86 7.95 -15.92 -15.06
N LEU A 87 6.86 -15.26 -14.66
CA LEU A 87 6.47 -15.12 -13.25
C LEU A 87 5.97 -16.44 -12.66
N VAL A 88 5.25 -17.23 -13.45
CA VAL A 88 4.79 -18.57 -13.05
C VAL A 88 5.98 -19.53 -12.91
N GLN A 89 6.91 -19.53 -13.86
CA GLN A 89 8.13 -20.34 -13.80
C GLN A 89 8.99 -20.00 -12.58
N ARG A 90 9.06 -18.72 -12.21
CA ARG A 90 9.75 -18.26 -10.99
C ARG A 90 8.93 -18.46 -9.71
N ASN A 91 7.75 -19.09 -9.79
CA ASN A 91 6.83 -19.33 -8.67
C ASN A 91 6.43 -18.04 -7.92
N ILE A 92 6.38 -16.91 -8.63
CA ILE A 92 5.89 -15.62 -8.11
C ILE A 92 4.37 -15.56 -8.28
N LEU A 93 3.84 -16.05 -9.39
CA LEU A 93 2.41 -16.15 -9.68
C LEU A 93 1.97 -17.62 -9.71
N PRO A 94 0.79 -17.99 -9.18
CA PRO A 94 0.27 -19.33 -9.33
C PRO A 94 -0.12 -19.63 -10.79
N ASP A 95 0.12 -20.87 -11.22
CA ASP A 95 -0.35 -21.35 -12.53
C ASP A 95 -1.83 -21.71 -12.49
N SER A 96 -2.69 -20.71 -12.30
CA SER A 96 -4.14 -20.90 -12.29
C SER A 96 -4.85 -19.93 -13.22
N THR A 97 -5.95 -20.43 -13.80
CA THR A 97 -6.91 -19.65 -14.59
C THR A 97 -8.03 -19.05 -13.71
N ALA A 98 -8.04 -19.36 -12.40
CA ALA A 98 -9.01 -18.81 -11.47
C ALA A 98 -8.86 -17.29 -11.30
N ALA A 99 -9.99 -16.63 -11.03
CA ALA A 99 -10.03 -15.20 -10.76
C ALA A 99 -9.12 -14.82 -9.57
N PRO A 100 -8.51 -13.61 -9.56
CA PRO A 100 -7.55 -13.21 -8.52
C PRO A 100 -8.05 -13.38 -7.08
N ALA A 101 -9.34 -13.13 -6.85
CA ALA A 101 -9.95 -13.27 -5.52
C ALA A 101 -10.00 -14.74 -5.01
N LEU A 102 -10.03 -15.72 -5.93
CA LEU A 102 -10.17 -17.14 -5.60
C LEU A 102 -8.83 -17.89 -5.56
N GLN A 103 -7.76 -17.31 -6.11
CA GLN A 103 -6.45 -17.97 -6.19
C GLN A 103 -5.91 -18.39 -4.81
N GLY A 104 -6.17 -17.59 -3.76
CA GLY A 104 -5.80 -17.93 -2.39
C GLY A 104 -6.48 -19.21 -1.90
N HIS A 105 -7.81 -19.25 -2.00
CA HIS A 105 -8.63 -20.39 -1.57
C HIS A 105 -8.33 -21.66 -2.37
N GLN A 106 -8.10 -21.51 -3.68
CA GLN A 106 -7.70 -22.63 -4.53
C GLN A 106 -6.36 -23.23 -4.08
N LYS A 107 -5.36 -22.38 -3.79
CA LYS A 107 -4.05 -22.82 -3.33
C LYS A 107 -4.13 -23.55 -1.98
N GLU A 108 -4.96 -23.05 -1.08
CA GLU A 108 -5.23 -23.68 0.21
C GLU A 108 -5.88 -25.05 0.03
N LEU A 109 -6.91 -25.15 -0.79
CA LEU A 109 -7.55 -26.42 -1.12
C LEU A 109 -6.56 -27.41 -1.75
N ASP A 110 -5.78 -26.96 -2.74
CA ASP A 110 -4.77 -27.79 -3.41
C ASP A 110 -3.73 -28.32 -2.42
N LEU A 111 -3.34 -27.52 -1.42
CA LEU A 111 -2.42 -27.93 -0.38
C LEU A 111 -3.02 -29.04 0.49
N HIS A 112 -4.27 -28.86 0.96
CA HIS A 112 -4.97 -29.87 1.75
C HIS A 112 -5.19 -31.17 0.97
N MET A 113 -5.65 -31.07 -0.27
CA MET A 113 -5.86 -32.23 -1.15
C MET A 113 -4.56 -33.01 -1.37
N ARG A 114 -3.43 -32.31 -1.53
CA ARG A 114 -2.11 -32.94 -1.65
C ARG A 114 -1.67 -33.60 -0.35
N ALA A 115 -1.90 -32.96 0.80
CA ALA A 115 -1.58 -33.52 2.11
C ALA A 115 -2.35 -34.82 2.36
N ASP A 116 -3.67 -34.82 2.14
CA ASP A 116 -4.53 -35.99 2.33
C ASP A 116 -4.14 -37.15 1.37
N SER A 117 -3.78 -36.80 0.12
CA SER A 117 -3.33 -37.78 -0.87
C SER A 117 -1.98 -38.40 -0.47
N LEU A 118 -1.07 -37.58 0.06
CA LEU A 118 0.22 -38.05 0.57
C LEU A 118 0.04 -38.95 1.79
N GLU A 119 -0.82 -38.57 2.73
CA GLU A 119 -1.12 -39.35 3.93
C GLU A 119 -1.63 -40.74 3.57
N LYS A 120 -2.61 -40.84 2.67
CA LYS A 120 -3.13 -42.12 2.17
C LYS A 120 -2.03 -42.99 1.52
N GLY A 121 -1.15 -42.37 0.73
CA GLY A 121 -0.02 -43.08 0.12
C GLY A 121 1.01 -43.59 1.14
N LEU A 122 1.23 -42.85 2.23
CA LEU A 122 2.13 -43.23 3.30
C LEU A 122 1.53 -44.33 4.20
N GLN A 123 0.22 -44.37 4.39
CA GLN A 123 -0.46 -45.46 5.12
C GLN A 123 -0.25 -46.82 4.45
N GLY A 124 -0.20 -46.86 3.11
CA GLY A 124 0.08 -48.06 2.32
C GLY A 124 1.56 -48.31 2.06
N ARG A 125 2.48 -47.69 2.81
CA ARG A 125 3.93 -47.80 2.54
C ARG A 125 4.42 -49.24 2.78
N PRO A 126 4.97 -49.93 1.75
CA PRO A 126 5.48 -51.29 1.90
C PRO A 126 6.69 -51.33 2.82
N SER A 127 6.81 -52.43 3.58
CA SER A 127 7.96 -52.66 4.46
C SER A 127 9.25 -52.91 3.65
N PRO A 128 10.45 -52.66 4.23
CA PRO A 128 11.71 -52.93 3.56
C PRO A 128 11.88 -54.39 3.09
N GLU A 129 11.32 -55.34 3.84
CA GLU A 129 11.35 -56.77 3.48
C GLU A 129 10.51 -57.07 2.23
N GLU A 130 9.35 -56.44 2.09
CA GLU A 130 8.52 -56.57 0.89
C GLU A 130 9.23 -56.00 -0.35
N LEU A 131 10.01 -54.93 -0.17
CA LEU A 131 10.82 -54.34 -1.25
C LEU A 131 11.98 -55.25 -1.66
N ARG A 132 12.61 -55.96 -0.70
CA ARG A 132 13.61 -57.00 -0.98
C ARG A 132 13.01 -58.17 -1.77
N LYS A 133 11.82 -58.64 -1.35
CA LYS A 133 11.12 -59.74 -2.05
C LYS A 133 10.75 -59.37 -3.49
N LYS A 134 10.45 -58.10 -3.75
CA LYS A 134 10.20 -57.55 -5.09
C LYS A 134 11.48 -57.27 -5.90
N GLY A 135 12.67 -57.52 -5.33
CA GLY A 135 13.96 -57.30 -5.97
C GLY A 135 14.35 -55.83 -6.15
N ILE A 136 13.69 -54.92 -5.43
CA ILE A 136 13.89 -53.46 -5.55
C ILE A 136 14.99 -52.98 -4.59
N LEU A 137 15.09 -53.59 -3.39
CA LEU A 137 16.06 -53.24 -2.36
C LEU A 137 17.11 -54.36 -2.22
N THR A 138 18.40 -54.02 -2.32
CA THR A 138 19.49 -54.98 -2.09
C THR A 138 20.07 -54.83 -0.67
N GLU A 139 20.73 -55.85 -0.14
CA GLU A 139 21.25 -55.84 1.24
C GLU A 139 22.38 -54.80 1.47
N GLY A 140 23.02 -54.31 0.40
CA GLY A 140 24.07 -53.30 0.46
C GLY A 140 23.59 -51.84 0.57
N ASP A 141 22.29 -51.59 0.35
CA ASP A 141 21.72 -50.23 0.31
C ASP A 141 21.30 -49.70 1.70
N LEU A 142 21.55 -50.46 2.77
CA LEU A 142 21.14 -50.18 4.15
C LEU A 142 22.28 -49.63 5.05
N ALA A 143 23.33 -49.07 4.45
CA ALA A 143 24.43 -48.42 5.16
C ALA A 143 24.06 -47.03 5.69
#